data_AF-A0A259S659-F1
#
_entry.id   AF-A0A259S659-F1
#
_cell.length_a   1.000
_cell.length_b   1.000
_cell.length_c   1.000
_cell.angle_alpha   90.00
_cell.angle_beta   90.00
_cell.angle_gamma   90.00
#
_symmetry.space_group_name_H-M   'P 1'
#
loop_
_entity.id
_entity.type
_entity.pdbx_description
1 polymer ?
#
loop_
_entity_poly.entity_id
_entity_poly.type
_entity_poly.pdbx_seq_one_letter_code
_entity_poly.pdbx_strand_id
1 'polypeptide(L)' 'MLHWHPYPETWVVLEGDAAFTVGDRTITATAGDTVTGPAFVPHRFENVGSGTMRLIGIHASAVIIQTVVD' A
#
# COMPACT_ATOMS: atom_id res chain seq x y z
N MET A 1 -3.34 6.80 -6.27
CA MET A 1 -2.43 7.94 -6.49
C MET A 1 -1.08 7.59 -5.90
N LEU A 2 0.01 7.81 -6.63
CA LEU A 2 1.36 7.59 -6.09
C LEU A 2 1.68 8.68 -5.06
N HIS A 3 2.12 8.29 -3.88
CA HIS A 3 2.39 9.21 -2.78
C HIS A 3 3.41 8.62 -1.81
N TRP A 4 3.88 9.42 -0.86
CA TRP A 4 4.71 8.94 0.25
C TRP A 4 4.30 9.58 1.57
N HIS A 5 4.73 8.94 2.67
CA HIS A 5 4.57 9.41 4.05
C HIS A 5 5.93 9.52 4.75
N PRO A 6 6.11 10.40 5.75
CA PRO A 6 7.34 10.46 6.57
C PRO A 6 7.44 9.33 7.61
N TYR A 7 6.68 8.24 7.42
CA TYR A 7 6.64 7.04 8.24
C TYR A 7 6.29 5.82 7.37
N PRO A 8 6.55 4.58 7.80
CA PRO A 8 6.14 3.39 7.06
C PRO A 8 4.63 3.20 7.05
N GLU A 9 4.08 2.75 5.92
CA GLU A 9 2.70 2.25 5.83
C GLU A 9 2.73 0.74 5.64
N THR A 10 1.89 0.02 6.36
CA THR A 10 1.73 -1.44 6.21
C THR A 10 0.33 -1.79 5.79
N TRP A 11 0.21 -2.65 4.78
CA TRP A 11 -1.06 -3.18 4.31
C TRP A 11 -1.17 -4.67 4.60
N VAL A 12 -2.29 -5.07 5.18
CA VAL A 12 -2.69 -6.47 5.32
C VAL A 12 -3.84 -6.74 4.37
N VAL A 13 -3.65 -7.65 3.42
CA VAL A 13 -4.69 -8.02 2.45
C VAL A 13 -5.63 -9.02 3.11
N LEU A 14 -6.91 -8.67 3.19
CA LEU A 14 -7.95 -9.53 3.78
C LEU A 14 -8.71 -10.34 2.73
N GLU A 15 -8.83 -9.80 1.51
CA GLU A 15 -9.60 -10.39 0.41
C GLU A 15 -9.12 -9.80 -0.93
N GLY A 16 -9.14 -10.60 -2.00
CA GLY A 16 -8.83 -10.18 -3.37
C GLY A 16 -7.34 -10.20 -3.73
N ASP A 17 -7.04 -9.70 -4.93
CA ASP A 17 -5.71 -9.65 -5.53
C ASP A 17 -5.23 -8.21 -5.66
N ALA A 18 -4.13 -7.89 -5.00
CA ALA A 18 -3.54 -6.56 -4.95
C ALA A 18 -2.19 -6.51 -5.67
N ALA A 19 -1.93 -5.42 -6.39
CA ALA A 19 -0.59 -5.06 -6.82
C ALA A 19 -0.14 -3.78 -6.11
N PHE A 20 0.99 -3.86 -5.42
CA PHE A 20 1.63 -2.75 -4.73
C PHE A 20 2.80 -2.25 -5.56
N THR A 21 2.87 -0.95 -5.81
CA THR A 21 4.12 -0.28 -6.21
C THR A 21 4.79 0.25 -4.96
N VAL A 22 6.06 -0.09 -4.73
CA VAL A 22 6.89 0.43 -3.63
C VAL A 22 8.25 0.80 -4.20
N GLY A 23 8.49 2.08 -4.42
CA GLY A 23 9.66 2.57 -5.15
C GLY A 23 9.65 2.05 -6.59
N ASP A 24 10.69 1.32 -6.96
CA ASP A 24 10.87 0.68 -8.28
C ASP A 24 10.33 -0.76 -8.33
N ARG A 25 9.76 -1.26 -7.23
CA ARG A 25 9.27 -2.64 -7.14
C ARG A 25 7.77 -2.71 -7.29
N THR A 26 7.32 -3.69 -8.07
CA THR A 26 5.93 -4.16 -8.06
C THR A 26 5.85 -5.46 -7.27
N ILE A 27 4.92 -5.54 -6.32
CA ILE A 27 4.69 -6.68 -5.44
C ILE A 27 3.23 -7.10 -5.57
N THR A 28 2.98 -8.35 -5.94
CA THR A 28 1.63 -8.94 -5.91
C THR A 28 1.37 -9.55 -4.53
N ALA A 29 0.17 -9.36 -4.01
CA ALA A 29 -0.25 -9.91 -2.72
C ALA A 29 -1.72 -10.29 -2.74
N THR A 30 -2.06 -11.33 -1.99
CA THR A 30 -3.40 -11.92 -1.88
C THR A 30 -3.81 -12.04 -0.41
N ALA A 31 -5.02 -12.53 -0.15
CA ALA A 31 -5.53 -12.67 1.21
C ALA A 31 -4.55 -13.41 2.14
N GLY A 32 -4.21 -12.76 3.27
CA GLY A 32 -3.24 -13.25 4.26
C GLY A 32 -1.85 -12.63 4.11
N ASP A 33 -1.52 -12.06 2.96
CA ASP A 33 -0.23 -11.40 2.73
C ASP A 33 -0.16 -10.01 3.40
N THR A 34 1.06 -9.59 3.70
CA THR A 34 1.36 -8.26 4.24
C THR A 34 2.46 -7.60 3.41
N VAL A 35 2.30 -6.32 3.10
CA VAL A 35 3.28 -5.49 2.40
C VAL A 35 3.55 -4.23 3.22
N THR A 36 4.81 -3.82 3.37
CA THR A 36 5.18 -2.58 4.04
C THR A 36 5.95 -1.66 3.09
N GLY A 37 5.45 -0.45 2.90
CA GLY A 37 6.15 0.65 2.24
C GLY A 37 7.03 1.41 3.23
N PRO A 38 8.35 1.59 2.96
CA PRO A 38 9.20 2.40 3.82
C PRO A 38 8.82 3.90 3.80
N ALA A 39 9.23 4.64 4.84
CA ALA A 39 9.09 6.09 4.89
C ALA A 39 9.80 6.76 3.69
N PHE A 40 9.22 7.85 3.17
CA PHE A 40 9.71 8.63 2.04
C PHE A 40 9.86 7.87 0.71
N VAL A 41 9.37 6.62 0.63
CA VAL A 41 9.38 5.84 -0.62
C VAL A 41 7.99 5.96 -1.26
N PRO A 42 7.89 6.44 -2.51
CA PRO A 42 6.62 6.49 -3.23
C PRO A 42 5.96 5.13 -3.34
N HIS A 43 4.68 5.05 -3.01
CA HIS A 43 3.91 3.83 -3.08
C HIS A 43 2.45 4.06 -3.47
N ARG A 44 1.83 3.00 -3.95
CA ARG A 44 0.38 2.88 -4.19
C ARG A 44 0.00 1.40 -4.21
N PHE A 45 -1.28 1.12 -4.09
CA PHE A 45 -1.84 -0.20 -4.37
C PHE A 45 -2.99 -0.10 -5.36
N GLU A 46 -3.24 -1.20 -6.07
CA GLU A 46 -4.28 -1.32 -7.07
C GLU A 46 -4.97 -2.68 -6.89
N ASN A 47 -6.31 -2.70 -6.98
CA ASN A 47 -7.05 -3.95 -7.12
C ASN A 47 -6.86 -4.45 -8.56
N VAL A 48 -6.18 -5.57 -8.72
CA VAL A 48 -5.89 -6.17 -10.03
C VAL A 48 -6.74 -7.41 -10.32
N GLY A 49 -7.54 -7.85 -9.34
CA GLY A 49 -8.50 -8.93 -9.51
C GLY A 49 -9.84 -8.47 -10.09
N SER A 50 -10.70 -9.42 -10.44
CA SER A 50 -12.07 -9.14 -10.91
C SER A 50 -13.08 -8.96 -9.78
N GLY A 51 -12.68 -9.21 -8.54
CA GLY A 51 -13.54 -9.18 -7.35
C GLY A 51 -13.33 -7.96 -6.47
N THR A 52 -13.98 -7.95 -5.31
CA THR A 52 -13.75 -6.93 -4.28
C THR A 52 -12.42 -7.21 -3.59
N MET A 53 -11.57 -6.18 -3.48
CA MET A 53 -10.37 -6.21 -2.66
C MET A 53 -10.66 -5.55 -1.32
N ARG A 54 -10.24 -6.17 -0.22
CA ARG A 54 -10.32 -5.60 1.13
C ARG A 54 -8.95 -5.67 1.77
N LEU A 55 -8.55 -4.57 2.39
CA LEU A 55 -7.28 -4.47 3.10
C LEU A 55 -7.41 -3.60 4.35
N ILE A 56 -6.47 -3.76 5.26
CA ILE A 56 -6.22 -2.82 6.36
C ILE A 56 -4.95 -2.06 6.02
N GLY A 57 -5.06 -0.73 5.90
CA GLY A 57 -3.90 0.17 5.84
C GLY A 57 -3.57 0.68 7.24
N ILE A 58 -2.31 0.51 7.65
CA ILE A 58 -1.80 0.93 8.96
C ILE A 58 -0.78 2.04 8.73
N HIS A 59 -1.14 3.26 9.07
CA HIS A 59 -0.22 4.40 9.11
C HIS A 59 0.38 4.52 10.51
N ALA A 60 1.71 4.48 10.62
CA ALA A 60 2.43 4.62 11.89
C ALA A 60 2.49 6.08 12.39
N SER A 61 1.35 6.75 12.42
CA SER A 61 1.20 8.14 12.85
C SER A 61 -0.21 8.38 13.40
N ALA A 62 -0.34 9.29 14.37
CA ALA A 62 -1.64 9.67 14.94
C ALA A 62 -2.53 10.41 13.92
N VAL A 63 -1.93 10.98 12.88
CA VAL A 63 -2.62 11.64 11.77
C VAL A 63 -1.99 11.22 10.45
N ILE A 64 -2.79 11.16 9.39
CA ILE A 64 -2.28 10.84 8.04
C ILE A 64 -1.55 12.06 7.48
N ILE A 65 -0.28 11.89 7.13
CA ILE A 65 0.57 12.93 6.52
C ILE A 65 1.08 12.37 5.19
N GLN A 66 0.55 12.86 4.07
CA GLN A 66 0.92 12.36 2.73
C GLN A 66 1.39 13.46 1.81
N THR A 67 2.35 13.13 0.95
CA THR A 67 2.76 13.99 -0.17
C THR A 67 2.54 13.24 -1.46
N VAL A 68 1.75 13.83 -2.34
CA VAL A 68 1.49 13.32 -3.69
C VAL A 68 2.75 13.45 -4.52
N VAL A 69 3.02 12.44 -5.35
CA VAL A 69 4.06 12.50 -6.37
C VAL A 69 3.37 12.72 -7.72
N ASP A 70 3.80 13.76 -8.43
CA ASP A 70 3.36 14.09 -9.78
C ASP A 70 3.78 13.02 -10.82
#